data_AF-A0A3D8J4N1-F1
#
_entry.id   AF-A0A3D8J4N1-F1
#
_cell.length_a   1.000
_cell.length_b   1.000
_cell.length_c   1.000
_cell.angle_alpha   90.00
_cell.angle_beta   90.00
_cell.angle_gamma   90.00
#
_symmetry.space_group_name_H-M   'P 1'
#
loop_
_entity.id
_entity.type
_entity.pdbx_description
1 polymer ?
#
loop_
_entity_poly.entity_id
_entity_poly.type
_entity_poly.pdbx_seq_one_letter_code
_entity_poly.pdbx_strand_id
1 'polypeptide(L)'
;MDFSVYDALGDTTNKLYKQVQAGKLLDPREARANKQTREEFRRTILQWQKEELSGYDAPYHDDMSQEQVELNLDISLLEAKIMAVTPPQGYINAPYYYFPEELDELFEAGKLDRKLDPRIEAYRRVGFPHELVKRIEEFKAEEKK
;
A
#
# COMPACT_ATOMS: atom_id res chain seq x y z
N MET A 1 0.24 -1.23 -2.77
CA MET A 1 1.18 -0.40 -1.99
C MET A 1 1.19 -0.88 -0.54
N ASP A 2 2.34 -0.82 0.15
CA ASP A 2 2.42 -1.03 1.60
C ASP A 2 2.25 0.32 2.31
N PHE A 3 1.07 0.56 2.87
CA PHE A 3 0.74 1.82 3.53
C PHE A 3 1.37 1.95 4.92
N SER A 4 1.84 0.85 5.52
CA SER A 4 2.50 0.86 6.83
C SER A 4 3.95 1.38 6.80
N VAL A 5 4.59 1.39 5.62
CA VAL A 5 5.97 1.89 5.47
C VAL A 5 6.04 3.43 5.53
N TYR A 6 4.93 4.12 5.28
CA TYR A 6 4.90 5.58 5.11
C TYR A 6 4.15 6.34 6.21
N ASP A 7 3.54 5.63 7.17
CA ASP A 7 2.76 6.23 8.25
C ASP A 7 3.46 6.04 9.59
N ALA A 8 4.65 6.65 9.75
CA ALA A 8 5.49 6.53 10.94
C ALA A 8 4.78 6.94 12.24
N LEU A 9 3.74 7.78 12.15
CA LEU A 9 2.95 8.29 13.28
C LEU A 9 1.51 7.73 13.34
N GLY A 10 1.06 6.97 12.34
CA GLY A 10 -0.31 6.44 12.28
C GLY A 10 -1.40 7.48 11.93
N ASP A 11 -1.03 8.70 11.52
CA ASP A 11 -1.96 9.81 11.32
C ASP A 11 -2.64 9.76 9.95
N THR A 12 -1.88 9.43 8.89
CA THR A 12 -2.42 9.36 7.53
C THR A 12 -3.47 8.23 7.40
N THR A 13 -3.24 7.06 8.01
CA THR A 13 -4.20 5.95 8.00
C THR A 13 -5.50 6.32 8.72
N ASN A 14 -5.40 6.99 9.88
CA ASN A 14 -6.57 7.45 10.61
C ASN A 14 -7.34 8.55 9.86
N LYS A 15 -6.63 9.46 9.21
CA LYS A 15 -7.22 10.51 8.36
C LYS A 15 -7.97 9.90 7.18
N LEU A 16 -7.39 8.91 6.50
CA LEU A 16 -8.06 8.15 5.43
C LEU A 16 -9.33 7.48 5.94
N TYR A 17 -9.24 6.75 7.05
CA TYR A 17 -10.39 6.06 7.65
C TYR A 17 -11.54 7.02 7.94
N LYS A 18 -11.27 8.20 8.54
CA LYS A 18 -12.28 9.22 8.81
C LYS A 18 -12.94 9.77 7.55
N GLN A 19 -12.17 9.95 6.47
CA GLN A 19 -12.68 10.49 5.20
C GLN A 19 -13.56 9.48 4.45
N VAL A 20 -13.19 8.20 4.52
CA VAL A 20 -14.01 7.09 4.01
C VAL A 20 -15.32 6.98 4.81
N GLN A 21 -15.25 6.99 6.16
CA GLN A 21 -16.43 6.96 7.02
C GLN A 21 -17.37 8.16 6.79
N ALA A 22 -16.80 9.34 6.52
CA ALA A 22 -17.57 10.54 6.19
C ALA A 22 -18.17 10.52 4.76
N GLY A 23 -17.88 9.50 3.95
CA GLY A 23 -18.33 9.40 2.55
C GLY A 23 -17.69 10.40 1.60
N LYS A 24 -16.64 11.11 2.04
CA LYS A 24 -15.90 12.10 1.24
C LYS A 24 -14.93 11.45 0.26
N LEU A 25 -14.45 10.26 0.61
CA LEU A 25 -13.54 9.47 -0.21
C LEU A 25 -14.09 8.05 -0.32
N LEU A 26 -14.19 7.53 -1.54
CA LEU A 26 -14.72 6.18 -1.76
C LEU A 26 -13.64 5.15 -1.46
N ASP A 27 -13.96 4.11 -0.66
CA ASP A 27 -13.02 3.00 -0.45
C ASP A 27 -12.81 2.25 -1.78
N PRO A 28 -11.57 2.10 -2.24
CA PRO A 28 -11.26 1.53 -3.56
C PRO A 28 -11.61 0.03 -3.67
N ARG A 29 -11.89 -0.63 -2.55
CA ARG A 29 -12.32 -2.03 -2.45
C ARG A 29 -13.82 -2.20 -2.64
N GLU A 30 -14.59 -1.11 -2.57
CA GLU A 30 -16.04 -1.18 -2.76
C GLU A 30 -16.39 -1.55 -4.21
N ALA A 31 -17.47 -2.32 -4.39
CA ALA A 31 -17.92 -2.77 -5.71
C ALA A 31 -18.26 -1.63 -6.68
N ARG A 32 -18.66 -0.46 -6.14
CA ARG A 32 -18.94 0.75 -6.92
C ARG A 32 -17.70 1.54 -7.31
N ALA A 33 -16.52 1.19 -6.79
CA ALA A 33 -15.28 1.87 -7.14
C ALA A 33 -14.87 1.54 -8.58
N ASN A 34 -14.52 2.58 -9.32
CA ASN A 34 -14.04 2.49 -10.70
C ASN A 34 -12.65 3.15 -10.81
N LYS A 35 -12.08 3.15 -12.02
CA LYS A 35 -10.76 3.73 -12.30
C LYS A 35 -10.63 5.16 -11.78
N GLN A 36 -11.62 6.02 -12.00
CA GLN A 36 -11.55 7.43 -11.62
C GLN A 36 -11.54 7.59 -10.09
N THR A 37 -12.41 6.87 -9.38
CA THR A 37 -12.50 6.96 -7.93
C THR A 37 -11.27 6.35 -7.24
N ARG A 38 -10.69 5.29 -7.80
CA ARG A 38 -9.43 4.70 -7.30
C ARG A 38 -8.25 5.63 -7.52
N GLU A 39 -8.19 6.29 -8.67
CA GLU A 39 -7.15 7.27 -8.95
C GLU A 39 -7.27 8.51 -8.05
N GLU A 40 -8.49 8.97 -7.77
CA GLU A 40 -8.73 10.02 -6.78
C GLU A 40 -8.25 9.61 -5.39
N PHE A 41 -8.63 8.41 -4.93
CA PHE A 41 -8.16 7.84 -3.67
C PHE A 41 -6.62 7.80 -3.60
N ARG A 42 -5.97 7.29 -4.65
CA ARG A 42 -4.51 7.21 -4.77
C ARG A 42 -3.86 8.59 -4.68
N ARG A 43 -4.37 9.55 -5.46
CA ARG A 43 -3.85 10.93 -5.50
C ARG A 43 -3.97 11.62 -4.15
N THR A 44 -5.09 11.43 -3.44
CA THR A 44 -5.29 11.98 -2.09
C THR A 44 -4.24 11.46 -1.11
N ILE A 45 -3.95 10.16 -1.14
CA ILE A 45 -2.90 9.56 -0.29
C ILE A 45 -1.54 10.16 -0.63
N LEU A 46 -1.16 10.15 -1.90
CA LEU A 46 0.13 10.68 -2.34
C LEU A 46 0.30 12.15 -1.97
N GLN A 47 -0.78 12.94 -2.05
CA GLN A 47 -0.76 14.33 -1.63
C GLN A 47 -0.52 14.48 -0.13
N TRP A 48 -1.23 13.75 0.72
CA TRP A 48 -1.02 13.82 2.17
C TRP A 48 0.37 13.34 2.58
N GLN A 49 0.87 12.29 1.95
CA GLN A 49 2.25 11.85 2.16
C GLN A 49 3.25 12.94 1.80
N LYS A 50 3.04 13.65 0.68
CA LYS A 50 3.89 14.77 0.30
C LYS A 50 3.80 15.93 1.29
N GLU A 51 2.61 16.22 1.81
CA GLU A 51 2.41 17.24 2.85
C GLU A 51 3.15 16.86 4.14
N GLU A 52 3.07 15.61 4.60
CA GLU A 52 3.83 15.13 5.76
C GLU A 52 5.34 15.18 5.53
N LEU A 53 5.81 14.71 4.37
CA LEU A 53 7.24 14.76 4.00
C LEU A 53 7.78 16.18 3.94
N SER A 54 6.97 17.15 3.49
CA SER A 54 7.38 18.55 3.41
C SER A 54 7.67 19.18 4.78
N GLY A 55 7.14 18.61 5.87
CA GLY A 55 7.47 19.03 7.23
C GLY A 55 8.93 18.79 7.60
N TYR A 56 9.61 17.82 6.98
CA TYR A 56 11.03 17.54 7.24
C TYR A 56 11.98 18.53 6.52
N ASP A 57 11.51 19.19 5.46
CA ASP A 57 12.28 20.22 4.73
C ASP A 57 12.12 21.62 5.34
N ALA A 58 11.22 21.79 6.32
CA ALA A 58 11.01 23.06 7.00
C ALA A 58 12.14 23.36 8.01
N PRO A 59 12.62 24.61 8.10
CA PRO A 59 13.56 24.98 9.15
C PRO A 59 12.92 24.80 10.53
N TYR A 60 13.73 24.39 11.51
CA TYR A 60 13.31 24.36 12.91
C TYR A 60 12.84 25.76 13.36
N HIS A 61 11.87 25.80 14.26
CA HIS A 61 11.31 27.07 14.72
C HIS A 61 12.35 27.88 15.52
N ASP A 62 12.32 29.21 15.34
CA ASP A 62 13.27 30.14 15.98
C ASP A 62 13.21 30.13 17.52
N ASP A 63 12.13 29.60 18.11
CA ASP A 63 11.92 29.48 19.55
C ASP A 63 12.52 28.20 20.17
N MET A 64 13.04 27.29 19.35
CA MET A 64 13.70 26.07 19.81
C MET A 64 15.12 26.35 20.33
N SER A 65 15.49 25.73 21.46
CA SER A 65 16.86 25.78 21.95
C SER A 65 17.80 24.94 21.06
N GLN A 66 19.11 25.23 21.10
CA GLN A 66 20.10 24.43 20.38
C GLN A 66 20.07 22.95 20.77
N GLU A 67 19.91 22.65 22.06
CA GLU A 67 19.78 21.28 22.57
C GLU A 67 18.56 20.56 21.99
N GLN A 68 17.44 21.27 21.79
CA GLN A 68 16.23 20.71 21.16
C GLN A 68 16.44 20.45 19.67
N VAL A 69 17.16 21.32 18.96
CA VAL A 69 17.52 21.11 17.55
C VAL A 69 18.42 19.88 17.40
N GLU A 70 19.48 19.78 18.21
CA GLU A 70 20.41 18.64 18.20
C GLU A 70 19.68 17.33 18.52
N LEU A 71 18.84 17.31 19.54
CA LEU A 71 18.05 16.12 19.89
C LEU A 71 17.13 15.67 18.75
N ASN A 72 16.45 16.60 18.08
CA ASN A 72 15.57 16.26 16.94
C ASN A 72 16.35 15.73 15.74
N LEU A 73 17.57 16.23 15.50
CA LEU A 73 18.46 15.71 14.47
C LEU A 73 18.91 14.28 14.79
N ASP A 74 19.30 14.03 16.04
CA ASP A 74 19.71 12.69 16.50
C ASP A 74 18.56 11.68 16.43
N ILE A 75 17.33 12.08 16.80
CA ILE A 75 16.12 11.26 16.65
C ILE A 75 15.87 10.93 15.19
N SER A 76 15.84 11.94 14.31
CA SER A 76 15.62 11.75 12.87
C SER A 76 16.66 10.81 12.25
N LEU A 77 17.94 10.97 12.65
CA LEU A 77 19.02 10.11 12.18
C LEU A 77 18.88 8.67 12.69
N LEU A 78 18.46 8.49 13.95
CA LEU A 78 18.19 7.18 14.51
C LEU A 78 17.04 6.48 13.77
N GLU A 79 15.94 7.18 13.53
CA GLU A 79 14.79 6.67 12.77
C GLU A 79 15.19 6.26 11.35
N ALA A 80 15.96 7.10 10.64
CA ALA A 80 16.46 6.78 9.30
C ALA A 80 17.35 5.54 9.29
N LYS A 81 18.23 5.38 10.29
CA LYS A 81 19.07 4.18 10.44
C LYS A 81 18.23 2.94 10.73
N ILE A 82 17.23 3.05 11.60
CA ILE A 82 16.30 1.95 11.90
C ILE A 82 15.54 1.55 10.64
N MET A 83 15.01 2.50 9.87
CA MET A 83 14.31 2.21 8.60
C MET A 83 15.22 1.57 7.55
N ALA A 84 16.48 1.98 7.46
CA ALA A 84 17.43 1.40 6.51
C ALA A 84 17.77 -0.08 6.81
N VAL A 85 17.75 -0.48 8.10
CA VAL A 85 18.01 -1.87 8.51
C VAL A 85 16.74 -2.68 8.71
N THR A 86 15.59 -2.02 8.83
CA THR A 86 14.28 -2.66 8.93
C THR A 86 13.81 -2.96 7.51
N PRO A 87 13.67 -4.25 7.13
CA PRO A 87 13.04 -4.59 5.86
C PRO A 87 11.66 -3.92 5.79
N PRO A 88 11.20 -3.48 4.61
CA PRO A 88 9.86 -2.91 4.47
C PRO A 88 8.83 -3.82 5.16
N GLN A 89 8.05 -3.24 6.07
CA GLN A 89 7.11 -3.92 6.98
C GLN A 89 5.90 -4.49 6.22
N GLY A 90 6.15 -5.48 5.37
CA GLY A 90 5.16 -6.39 4.84
C GLY A 90 5.54 -7.80 5.26
N TYR A 91 4.58 -8.59 5.76
CA TYR A 91 4.79 -10.04 5.78
C TYR A 91 5.22 -10.45 4.36
N ILE A 92 6.21 -11.34 4.22
CA ILE A 92 6.59 -11.89 2.91
C ILE A 92 5.35 -12.41 2.14
N ASN A 93 4.31 -12.81 2.88
CA ASN A 93 3.02 -13.28 2.38
C ASN A 93 1.84 -12.31 2.59
N ALA A 94 2.05 -11.06 3.03
CA ALA A 94 0.97 -10.09 3.09
C ALA A 94 0.46 -9.86 1.66
N PRO A 95 -0.84 -10.03 1.39
CA PRO A 95 -1.38 -9.71 0.09
C PRO A 95 -1.17 -8.22 -0.16
N TYR A 96 -0.26 -7.89 -1.08
CA TYR A 96 -0.15 -6.54 -1.59
C TYR A 96 -1.43 -6.24 -2.36
N TYR A 97 -2.29 -5.42 -1.77
CA TYR A 97 -3.45 -4.89 -2.47
C TYR A 97 -2.96 -3.78 -3.41
N TYR A 98 -2.92 -4.10 -4.70
CA TYR A 98 -2.70 -3.14 -5.77
C TYR A 98 -4.04 -2.76 -6.37
N PHE A 99 -4.20 -1.50 -6.77
CA PHE A 99 -5.29 -1.20 -7.70
C PHE A 99 -5.03 -1.93 -9.02
N PRO A 100 -6.08 -2.35 -9.74
CA PRO A 100 -5.89 -2.97 -11.04
C PRO A 100 -4.94 -2.12 -11.90
N GLU A 101 -5.18 -0.83 -12.00
CA GLU A 101 -4.39 0.08 -12.83
C GLU A 101 -2.89 0.08 -12.47
N GLU A 102 -2.56 -0.05 -11.18
CA GLU A 102 -1.17 -0.12 -10.72
C GLU A 102 -0.47 -1.41 -11.13
N LEU A 103 -1.20 -2.53 -11.20
CA LEU A 103 -0.61 -3.80 -11.66
C LEU A 103 -0.13 -3.67 -13.10
N ASP A 104 -0.94 -3.01 -13.94
CA ASP A 104 -0.59 -2.81 -15.34
C ASP A 104 0.67 -1.92 -15.48
N GLU A 105 0.76 -0.83 -14.70
CA GLU A 105 1.97 0.00 -14.61
C GLU A 105 3.20 -0.80 -14.16
N LEU A 106 3.06 -1.68 -13.17
CA LEU A 106 4.14 -2.51 -12.64
C LEU A 106 4.61 -3.57 -13.63
N PHE A 107 3.70 -4.17 -14.39
CA PHE A 107 4.04 -5.09 -15.47
C PHE A 107 4.77 -4.36 -16.60
N GLU A 108 4.29 -3.19 -17.02
CA GLU A 108 4.93 -2.37 -18.07
C GLU A 108 6.32 -1.89 -17.65
N ALA A 109 6.49 -1.51 -16.38
CA ALA A 109 7.79 -1.13 -15.82
C ALA A 109 8.74 -2.32 -15.58
N GLY A 110 8.29 -3.57 -15.80
CA GLY A 110 9.08 -4.78 -15.54
C GLY A 110 9.36 -5.05 -14.06
N LYS A 111 8.63 -4.39 -13.15
CA LYS A 111 8.77 -4.56 -11.69
C LYS A 111 8.02 -5.78 -11.16
N LEU A 112 7.01 -6.24 -11.88
CA LEU A 112 6.23 -7.43 -11.55
C LEU A 112 6.25 -8.41 -12.75
N ASP A 113 6.45 -9.71 -12.48
CA ASP A 113 6.30 -10.74 -13.51
C ASP A 113 4.82 -10.99 -13.77
N ARG A 114 4.41 -11.00 -15.05
CA ARG A 114 3.03 -11.27 -15.46
C ARG A 114 2.53 -12.66 -15.07
N LYS A 115 3.43 -13.61 -14.81
CA LYS A 115 3.09 -14.92 -14.23
C LYS A 115 2.65 -14.84 -12.77
N LEU A 116 3.06 -13.78 -12.07
CA LEU A 116 2.71 -13.51 -10.69
C LEU A 116 1.52 -12.53 -10.58
N ASP A 117 0.73 -12.39 -11.65
CA ASP A 117 -0.45 -11.53 -11.61
C ASP A 117 -1.43 -12.01 -10.53
N PRO A 118 -1.70 -11.18 -9.50
CA PRO A 118 -2.62 -11.55 -8.43
C PRO A 118 -4.06 -11.72 -8.91
N ARG A 119 -4.42 -11.19 -10.09
CA ARG A 119 -5.74 -11.37 -10.71
C ARG A 119 -5.95 -12.79 -11.25
N ILE A 120 -4.87 -13.52 -11.51
CA ILE A 120 -4.96 -14.93 -11.91
C ILE A 120 -5.28 -15.76 -10.67
N GLU A 121 -6.40 -16.49 -10.74
CA GLU A 121 -6.81 -17.43 -9.70
C GLU A 121 -5.63 -18.35 -9.33
N ALA A 122 -5.40 -18.56 -8.02
CA ALA A 122 -4.22 -19.27 -7.53
C ALA A 122 -4.04 -20.65 -8.18
N TYR A 123 -5.13 -21.39 -8.38
CA TYR A 123 -5.11 -22.72 -8.99
C TYR A 123 -4.84 -22.71 -10.51
N ARG A 124 -4.90 -21.55 -11.17
CA ARG A 124 -4.58 -21.36 -12.60
C ARG A 124 -3.15 -20.86 -12.83
N ARG A 125 -2.38 -20.63 -11.77
CA ARG A 125 -1.00 -20.17 -11.87
C ARG A 125 -0.08 -21.27 -12.39
N VAL A 126 1.00 -20.85 -13.05
CA VAL A 126 2.03 -21.77 -13.55
C VAL A 126 2.61 -22.56 -12.38
N GLY A 127 2.63 -23.89 -12.51
CA GLY A 127 3.15 -24.81 -11.48
C GLY A 127 2.10 -25.35 -10.51
N PHE A 128 0.84 -24.94 -10.59
CA PHE A 128 -0.22 -25.54 -9.76
C PHE A 128 -0.56 -26.98 -10.22
N PRO A 129 -0.70 -27.96 -9.31
CA PRO A 129 -0.93 -29.36 -9.69
C PRO A 129 -2.23 -29.57 -10.48
N HIS A 130 -2.13 -30.18 -11.66
CA HIS A 130 -3.27 -30.39 -12.57
C HIS A 130 -4.39 -31.24 -11.95
N GLU A 131 -4.03 -32.22 -11.11
CA GLU A 131 -5.02 -33.04 -10.39
C GLU A 131 -5.90 -32.19 -9.45
N LEU A 132 -5.31 -31.17 -8.80
CA LEU A 132 -6.04 -30.27 -7.93
C LEU A 132 -6.91 -29.29 -8.72
N VAL A 133 -6.43 -28.81 -9.87
CA VAL A 133 -7.24 -27.99 -10.79
C VAL A 133 -8.52 -28.74 -11.16
N LYS A 134 -8.38 -30.00 -11.59
CA LYS A 134 -9.51 -30.83 -12.02
C LYS A 134 -10.53 -31.02 -10.89
N ARG A 135 -10.07 -31.33 -9.67
CA ARG A 135 -10.96 -31.45 -8.50
C ARG A 135 -11.70 -30.16 -8.16
N ILE A 136 -11.02 -29.00 -8.27
CA ILE A 136 -11.65 -27.69 -8.03
C ILE A 136 -12.73 -27.41 -9.09
N GLU A 137 -12.49 -27.75 -10.36
CA GLU A 137 -13.45 -27.57 -11.43
C GLU A 137 -14.66 -28.51 -11.30
N GLU A 138 -14.43 -29.78 -10.93
CA GLU A 138 -15.49 -30.75 -10.62
C GLU A 138 -16.36 -30.25 -9.47
N PHE A 139 -15.76 -29.80 -8.37
CA PHE A 139 -16.49 -29.25 -7.22
C PHE A 139 -17.32 -28.01 -7.60
N LYS A 140 -16.77 -27.08 -8.39
CA LYS A 140 -17.52 -25.91 -8.90
C LYS A 140 -18.69 -26.30 -9.80
N ALA A 141 -18.62 -27.43 -10.51
CA ALA A 141 -19.70 -27.93 -11.36
C ALA A 141 -20.80 -28.60 -10.53
N GLU A 142 -20.46 -29.23 -9.41
CA GLU A 142 -21.39 -29.82 -8.46
C GLU A 142 -22.21 -28.75 -7.71
N GLU A 143 -21.59 -27.65 -7.27
CA GLU A 143 -22.31 -26.54 -6.59
C GLU A 143 -23.28 -25.77 -7.49
N LYS A 144 -23.15 -25.88 -8.81
CA LYS A 144 -24.04 -25.20 -9.77
C LYS A 144 -25.29 -26.00 -10.14
N LYS A 145 -25.46 -27.21 -9.61
CA LYS A 145 -26.66 -28.06 -9.77
C LYS A 145 -27.61 -27.86 -8.61
#